data_AF-R5WXE9-F1
#
_entry.id   AF-R5WXE9-F1
#
_cell.length_a   1.000
_cell.length_b   1.000
_cell.length_c   1.000
_cell.angle_alpha   90.00
_cell.angle_beta   90.00
_cell.angle_gamma   90.00
#
_symmetry.space_group_name_H-M   'P 1'
#
loop_
_entity.id
_entity.type
_entity.pdbx_description
1 polymer ?
#
loop_
_entity_poly.entity_id
_entity_poly.type
_entity_poly.pdbx_seq_one_letter_code
_entity_poly.pdbx_strand_id
1 'polypeptide(L)'
;MVYYIYHSAFVVELEKSILIFDFYKFPNNKINKKEEFFNRFIKRTDKKVYVFATHSHPDHFNKEILTWLEINENIKYILSDDIRIHKHKNFYFTKEDDSFELDNLKINTFGSTDLGSSFYINTENKNIFHSGDLHFWHWEDDTPEEEKVMYDAYMVQLEKIKKLDRIDIAFVPVDPRLGVNTLEGVELFYKILKPRIIIPMHFSDDYSQMKNFIEKFKNNEDVKVIEIRDSMEKVLE
;
A
#
# COMPACT_ATOMS: atom_id res chain seq x y z
N MET A 1 -4.62 -3.65 13.95
CA MET A 1 -3.61 -2.59 14.06
C MET A 1 -2.95 -2.32 12.73
N VAL A 2 -2.70 -1.04 12.40
CA VAL A 2 -1.82 -0.62 11.31
C VAL A 2 -0.60 0.11 11.88
N TYR A 3 0.58 -0.27 11.41
CA TYR A 3 1.86 0.32 11.75
C TYR A 3 2.51 0.90 10.49
N TYR A 4 2.78 2.20 10.49
CA TYR A 4 3.47 2.86 9.41
C TYR A 4 4.99 2.70 9.59
N ILE A 5 5.64 2.17 8.56
CA ILE A 5 7.09 1.98 8.54
C ILE A 5 7.72 3.23 7.95
N TYR A 6 7.50 3.47 6.66
CA TYR A 6 8.08 4.60 5.92
C TYR A 6 7.56 4.67 4.48
N HIS A 7 7.31 5.87 3.95
CA HIS A 7 6.89 6.12 2.58
C HIS A 7 5.61 5.34 2.20
N SER A 8 5.74 4.21 1.51
CA SER A 8 4.64 3.31 1.10
C SER A 8 4.61 2.01 1.92
N ALA A 9 5.52 1.87 2.89
CA ALA A 9 5.68 0.66 3.67
C ALA A 9 4.81 0.66 4.94
N PHE A 10 3.99 -0.38 5.09
CA PHE A 10 3.07 -0.55 6.23
C PHE A 10 3.07 -1.99 6.73
N VAL A 11 2.68 -2.17 7.99
CA VAL A 11 2.24 -3.46 8.53
C VAL A 11 0.76 -3.38 8.91
N VAL A 12 -0.03 -4.34 8.49
CA VAL A 12 -1.36 -4.61 9.03
C VAL A 12 -1.29 -5.89 9.87
N GLU A 13 -1.43 -5.74 11.18
CA GLU A 13 -1.50 -6.87 12.11
C GLU A 13 -2.96 -7.13 12.49
N LEU A 14 -3.43 -8.32 12.15
CA LEU A 14 -4.76 -8.86 12.43
C LEU A 14 -4.66 -9.93 13.55
N GLU A 15 -5.73 -10.68 13.81
CA GLU A 15 -5.75 -11.72 14.84
C GLU A 15 -4.81 -12.88 14.47
N LYS A 16 -4.82 -13.31 13.20
CA LYS A 16 -4.09 -14.50 12.74
C LYS A 16 -3.03 -14.19 11.67
N SER A 17 -3.07 -12.99 11.09
CA SER A 17 -2.21 -12.61 9.97
C SER A 17 -1.43 -11.32 10.24
N ILE A 18 -0.25 -11.23 9.66
CA ILE A 18 0.56 -10.01 9.54
C ILE A 18 0.81 -9.79 8.06
N LEU A 19 0.36 -8.65 7.54
CA LEU A 19 0.58 -8.24 6.15
C LEU A 19 1.59 -7.09 6.15
N ILE A 20 2.71 -7.23 5.46
CA ILE A 20 3.75 -6.20 5.34
C ILE A 20 3.78 -5.76 3.88
N PHE A 21 3.57 -4.48 3.62
CA PHE A 21 3.53 -3.93 2.26
C PHE A 21 4.77 -3.10 1.99
N ASP A 22 5.27 -3.17 0.75
CA ASP A 22 6.23 -2.28 0.10
C ASP A 22 7.46 -1.89 0.95
N PHE A 23 7.93 -2.82 1.78
CA PHE A 23 9.13 -2.59 2.58
C PHE A 23 10.37 -2.55 1.68
N TYR A 24 11.08 -1.42 1.72
CA TYR A 24 12.36 -1.27 1.04
C TYR A 24 13.52 -0.83 1.95
N LYS A 25 13.24 -0.10 3.04
CA LYS A 25 14.24 0.30 4.03
C LYS A 25 13.61 0.70 5.37
N PHE A 26 14.46 0.78 6.39
CA PHE A 26 14.16 1.59 7.58
C PHE A 26 14.55 3.05 7.33
N PRO A 27 13.81 4.03 7.87
CA PRO A 27 14.25 5.42 7.89
C PRO A 27 15.65 5.54 8.53
N ASN A 28 16.52 6.38 7.96
CA ASN A 28 17.92 6.51 8.42
C ASN A 28 18.02 6.88 9.92
N ASN A 29 17.10 7.72 10.40
CA ASN A 29 17.01 8.15 11.81
C ASN A 29 16.31 7.12 12.73
N LYS A 30 15.83 5.99 12.20
CA LYS A 30 15.12 4.94 12.95
C LYS A 30 15.74 3.55 12.79
N ILE A 31 16.98 3.45 12.30
CA ILE A 31 17.69 2.16 12.12
C ILE A 31 17.75 1.36 13.44
N ASN A 32 17.84 2.05 14.58
CA ASN A 32 17.83 1.43 15.91
C ASN A 32 16.53 0.66 16.23
N LYS A 33 15.42 0.92 15.52
CA LYS A 33 14.15 0.17 15.67
C LYS A 33 14.14 -1.15 14.87
N LYS A 34 15.20 -1.48 14.12
CA LYS A 34 15.26 -2.71 13.30
C LYS A 34 15.03 -3.95 14.15
N GLU A 35 15.74 -4.12 15.26
CA GLU A 35 15.60 -5.32 16.09
C GLU A 35 14.17 -5.48 16.64
N GLU A 36 13.58 -4.39 17.14
CA GLU A 36 12.19 -4.39 17.63
C GLU A 36 11.20 -4.78 16.51
N PHE A 37 11.35 -4.21 15.32
CA PHE A 37 10.52 -4.54 14.16
C PHE A 37 10.58 -6.03 13.83
N PHE A 38 11.79 -6.60 13.77
CA PHE A 38 11.96 -8.03 13.45
C PHE A 38 11.36 -8.92 14.53
N ASN A 39 11.55 -8.60 15.81
CA ASN A 39 10.96 -9.37 16.90
C ASN A 39 9.42 -9.28 16.87
N ARG A 40 8.86 -8.13 16.51
CA ARG A 40 7.41 -7.88 16.52
C ARG A 40 6.68 -8.45 15.31
N PHE A 41 7.28 -8.39 14.11
CA PHE A 41 6.56 -8.68 12.87
C PHE A 41 7.15 -9.83 12.06
N ILE A 42 8.44 -10.14 12.20
CA ILE A 42 9.13 -11.14 11.38
C ILE A 42 9.29 -12.47 12.11
N LYS A 43 9.78 -12.45 13.35
CA LYS A 43 10.01 -13.64 14.20
C LYS A 43 8.72 -14.14 14.86
N ARG A 44 7.62 -14.17 14.09
CA ARG A 44 6.29 -14.51 14.59
C ARG A 44 5.96 -15.95 14.23
N THR A 45 5.55 -16.70 15.26
CA THR A 45 5.16 -18.12 15.15
C THR A 45 3.67 -18.34 15.46
N ASP A 46 3.03 -17.36 16.10
CA ASP A 46 1.60 -17.34 16.44
C ASP A 46 0.72 -16.82 15.30
N LYS A 47 1.30 -16.10 14.33
CA LYS A 47 0.60 -15.53 13.17
C LYS A 47 1.30 -15.87 11.87
N LYS A 48 0.53 -15.97 10.79
CA LYS A 48 1.07 -16.10 9.43
C LYS A 48 1.56 -14.73 8.94
N VAL A 49 2.76 -14.70 8.36
CA VAL A 49 3.40 -13.47 7.88
C VAL A 49 3.41 -13.48 6.36
N TYR A 50 2.87 -12.42 5.76
CA TYR A 50 2.80 -12.20 4.33
C TYR A 50 3.49 -10.89 3.99
N VAL A 51 4.36 -10.92 2.98
CA VAL A 51 5.09 -9.74 2.50
C VAL A 51 4.66 -9.45 1.08
N PHE A 52 4.20 -8.24 0.82
CA PHE A 52 3.71 -7.77 -0.46
C PHE A 52 4.69 -6.74 -1.03
N ALA A 53 4.94 -6.81 -2.34
CA ALA A 53 5.61 -5.76 -3.08
C ALA A 53 4.84 -5.46 -4.36
N THR A 54 4.36 -4.23 -4.48
CA THR A 54 3.49 -3.76 -5.57
C THR A 54 4.22 -3.67 -6.90
N HIS A 55 5.52 -3.33 -6.89
CA HIS A 55 6.35 -3.24 -8.09
C HIS A 55 7.85 -3.15 -7.76
N SER A 56 8.69 -3.06 -8.78
CA SER A 56 10.15 -3.14 -8.67
C SER A 56 10.89 -1.82 -8.38
N HIS A 57 10.20 -0.68 -8.23
CA HIS A 57 10.87 0.57 -7.89
C HIS A 57 11.57 0.48 -6.51
N PRO A 58 12.73 1.15 -6.36
CA PRO A 58 13.61 0.98 -5.20
C PRO A 58 13.03 1.50 -3.89
N ASP A 59 11.98 2.33 -3.95
CA ASP A 59 11.19 2.84 -2.83
C ASP A 59 9.94 2.00 -2.50
N HIS A 60 9.73 0.89 -3.20
CA HIS A 60 8.68 -0.10 -2.91
C HIS A 60 9.24 -1.50 -2.69
N PHE A 61 10.40 -1.83 -3.26
CA PHE A 61 10.99 -3.16 -3.14
C PHE A 61 12.50 -3.10 -2.87
N ASN A 62 12.95 -3.91 -1.91
CA ASN A 62 14.35 -4.22 -1.69
C ASN A 62 14.55 -5.73 -1.54
N LYS A 63 15.50 -6.30 -2.29
CA LYS A 63 15.82 -7.74 -2.24
C LYS A 63 16.23 -8.22 -0.84
N GLU A 64 16.65 -7.34 0.08
CA GLU A 64 16.94 -7.69 1.48
C GLU A 64 15.74 -8.34 2.17
N ILE A 65 14.49 -8.01 1.81
CA ILE A 65 13.30 -8.63 2.42
C ILE A 65 13.24 -10.15 2.22
N LEU A 66 13.89 -10.66 1.17
CA LEU A 66 13.91 -12.10 0.86
C LEU A 66 14.78 -12.88 1.86
N THR A 67 15.75 -12.21 2.49
CA THR A 67 16.59 -12.82 3.54
C THR A 67 15.80 -13.13 4.81
N TRP A 68 14.61 -12.55 4.98
CA TRP A 68 13.77 -12.82 6.15
C TRP A 68 13.29 -14.27 6.21
N LEU A 69 13.33 -15.01 5.09
CA LEU A 69 13.12 -16.46 5.07
C LEU A 69 14.13 -17.22 5.93
N GLU A 70 15.35 -16.71 6.10
CA GLU A 70 16.36 -17.31 6.97
C GLU A 70 15.99 -17.19 8.46
N ILE A 71 15.11 -16.22 8.79
CA ILE A 71 14.65 -15.93 10.14
C ILE A 71 13.29 -16.62 10.40
N ASN A 72 12.42 -16.63 9.39
CA ASN A 72 11.11 -17.26 9.44
C ASN A 72 10.80 -17.89 8.08
N GLU A 73 11.02 -19.20 7.98
CA GLU A 73 10.83 -19.98 6.74
C GLU A 73 9.37 -20.06 6.26
N ASN A 74 8.42 -19.65 7.09
CA ASN A 74 6.98 -19.69 6.80
C ASN A 74 6.46 -18.40 6.16
N ILE A 75 7.30 -17.37 6.01
CA ILE A 75 6.90 -16.13 5.32
C ILE A 75 6.56 -16.46 3.87
N LYS A 76 5.44 -15.93 3.40
CA LYS A 76 5.04 -15.98 1.99
C LYS A 76 5.13 -14.59 1.38
N TYR A 77 5.66 -14.51 0.17
CA TYR A 77 5.86 -13.27 -0.55
C TYR A 77 4.92 -13.22 -1.74
N ILE A 78 4.16 -12.14 -1.86
CA ILE A 78 3.25 -11.86 -2.95
C ILE A 78 3.82 -10.64 -3.70
N LEU A 79 4.39 -10.88 -4.87
CA LEU A 79 5.23 -9.92 -5.58
C LEU A 79 4.66 -9.66 -6.96
N SER A 80 4.64 -8.41 -7.40
CA SER A 80 4.31 -8.13 -8.81
C SER A 80 5.33 -8.80 -9.75
N ASP A 81 4.87 -9.24 -10.92
CA ASP A 81 5.67 -10.03 -11.85
C ASP A 81 6.80 -9.25 -12.54
N ASP A 82 6.79 -7.91 -12.47
CA ASP A 82 7.89 -7.05 -12.89
C ASP A 82 9.13 -7.20 -12.00
N ILE A 83 8.98 -7.70 -10.77
CA ILE A 83 10.09 -7.98 -9.86
C ILE A 83 10.84 -9.24 -10.34
N ARG A 84 12.01 -9.03 -10.95
CA ARG A 84 12.85 -10.12 -11.47
C ARG A 84 13.83 -10.64 -10.41
N ILE A 85 13.48 -11.77 -9.78
CA ILE A 85 14.29 -12.50 -8.81
C ILE A 85 14.28 -14.02 -9.08
N HIS A 86 15.06 -14.78 -8.31
CA HIS A 86 15.06 -16.24 -8.38
C HIS A 86 13.69 -16.80 -7.93
N LYS A 87 13.32 -17.98 -8.45
CA LYS A 87 12.10 -18.66 -8.02
C LYS A 87 12.30 -19.32 -6.66
N HIS A 88 11.27 -19.28 -5.82
CA HIS A 88 11.23 -19.97 -4.54
C HIS A 88 9.80 -20.41 -4.25
N LYS A 89 9.60 -21.52 -3.51
CA LYS A 89 8.26 -22.08 -3.21
C LYS A 89 7.35 -21.12 -2.43
N ASN A 90 7.94 -20.16 -1.72
CA ASN A 90 7.21 -19.15 -0.95
C ASN A 90 6.99 -17.84 -1.72
N PHE A 91 7.44 -17.74 -2.98
CA PHE A 91 7.27 -16.54 -3.79
C PHE A 91 6.13 -16.77 -4.79
N TYR A 92 5.11 -15.93 -4.69
CA TYR A 92 3.92 -15.93 -5.53
C TYR A 92 3.95 -14.65 -6.35
N PHE A 93 4.01 -14.79 -7.68
CA PHE A 93 4.04 -13.64 -8.58
C PHE A 93 2.65 -13.33 -9.10
N THR A 94 2.29 -12.05 -9.11
CA THR A 94 0.96 -11.57 -9.50
C THR A 94 1.04 -10.59 -10.67
N LYS A 95 -0.01 -10.53 -11.47
CA LYS A 95 -0.21 -9.58 -12.57
C LYS A 95 -1.50 -8.81 -12.37
N GLU A 96 -1.70 -7.77 -13.18
CA GLU A 96 -3.01 -7.14 -13.29
C GLU A 96 -4.10 -8.18 -13.58
N ASP A 97 -5.25 -8.02 -12.91
CA ASP A 97 -6.46 -8.85 -13.01
C ASP A 97 -6.33 -10.31 -12.49
N ASP A 98 -5.24 -10.68 -11.81
CA ASP A 98 -5.17 -11.96 -11.10
C ASP A 98 -6.16 -12.03 -9.92
N SER A 99 -6.68 -13.23 -9.67
CA SER A 99 -7.50 -13.54 -8.51
C SER A 99 -7.20 -14.96 -8.01
N PHE A 100 -6.81 -15.08 -6.75
CA PHE A 100 -6.45 -16.37 -6.15
C PHE A 100 -6.59 -16.35 -4.63
N GLU A 101 -6.62 -17.54 -4.04
CA GLU A 101 -6.60 -17.71 -2.60
C GLU A 101 -5.23 -18.26 -2.16
N LEU A 102 -4.71 -17.72 -1.05
CA LEU A 102 -3.48 -18.18 -0.42
C LEU A 102 -3.69 -18.25 1.08
N ASP A 103 -3.74 -19.47 1.63
CA ASP A 103 -4.16 -19.72 3.00
C ASP A 103 -5.55 -19.12 3.32
N ASN A 104 -5.60 -18.09 4.16
CA ASN A 104 -6.81 -17.36 4.55
C ASN A 104 -6.95 -16.02 3.82
N LEU A 105 -6.08 -15.73 2.85
CA LEU A 105 -6.15 -14.52 2.02
C LEU A 105 -6.90 -14.84 0.74
N LYS A 106 -7.89 -14.00 0.40
CA LYS A 106 -8.40 -13.88 -0.97
C LYS A 106 -7.81 -12.63 -1.57
N ILE A 107 -7.05 -12.78 -2.65
CA ILE A 107 -6.27 -11.70 -3.25
C ILE A 107 -6.81 -11.43 -4.65
N ASN A 108 -7.06 -10.17 -4.92
CA ASN A 108 -7.35 -9.62 -6.24
C ASN A 108 -6.33 -8.52 -6.53
N THR A 109 -5.76 -8.52 -7.71
CA THR A 109 -4.81 -7.50 -8.15
C THR A 109 -5.38 -6.67 -9.29
N PHE A 110 -5.03 -5.40 -9.30
CA PHE A 110 -5.41 -4.45 -10.34
C PHE A 110 -4.18 -3.76 -10.88
N GLY A 111 -4.30 -3.11 -12.04
CA GLY A 111 -3.20 -2.38 -12.65
C GLY A 111 -2.74 -1.21 -11.79
N SER A 112 -1.56 -0.71 -12.10
CA SER A 112 -1.03 0.56 -11.63
C SER A 112 -0.98 1.56 -12.80
N THR A 113 -1.13 2.85 -12.51
CA THR A 113 -0.93 3.91 -13.51
C THR A 113 0.53 4.32 -13.65
N ASP A 114 1.42 3.71 -12.86
CA ASP A 114 2.87 3.84 -12.97
C ASP A 114 3.51 2.47 -13.30
N LEU A 115 3.75 1.62 -12.29
CA LEU A 115 4.29 0.26 -12.49
C LEU A 115 3.66 -0.79 -11.56
N GLY A 116 3.63 -2.04 -12.04
CA GLY A 116 3.23 -3.22 -11.29
C GLY A 116 1.74 -3.29 -10.98
N SER A 117 1.39 -3.70 -9.75
CA SER A 117 0.01 -4.01 -9.36
C SER A 117 -0.39 -3.35 -8.04
N SER A 118 -1.68 -3.04 -7.91
CA SER A 118 -2.33 -2.75 -6.63
C SER A 118 -3.02 -4.00 -6.07
N PHE A 119 -3.17 -4.08 -4.75
CA PHE A 119 -3.71 -5.27 -4.07
C PHE A 119 -5.01 -4.97 -3.34
N TYR A 120 -6.02 -5.81 -3.56
CA TYR A 120 -7.19 -5.97 -2.71
C TYR A 120 -7.10 -7.33 -2.00
N ILE A 121 -7.07 -7.31 -0.67
CA ILE A 121 -6.98 -8.51 0.16
C ILE A 121 -8.22 -8.59 1.04
N ASN A 122 -8.98 -9.68 0.92
CA ASN A 122 -9.98 -10.07 1.89
C ASN A 122 -9.39 -11.13 2.83
N THR A 123 -9.37 -10.83 4.13
CA THR A 123 -8.95 -11.77 5.18
C THR A 123 -9.56 -11.36 6.51
N GLU A 124 -9.88 -12.33 7.37
CA GLU A 124 -10.38 -12.08 8.74
C GLU A 124 -11.56 -11.07 8.77
N ASN A 125 -12.47 -11.16 7.79
CA ASN A 125 -13.61 -10.27 7.58
C ASN A 125 -13.24 -8.78 7.38
N LYS A 126 -12.07 -8.52 6.80
CA LYS A 126 -11.58 -7.19 6.44
C LYS A 126 -11.18 -7.14 4.98
N ASN A 127 -11.61 -6.08 4.30
CA ASN A 127 -11.21 -5.73 2.95
C ASN A 127 -10.12 -4.66 2.99
N ILE A 128 -8.88 -5.03 2.69
CA ILE A 128 -7.71 -4.15 2.76
C ILE A 128 -7.26 -3.87 1.33
N PHE A 129 -7.07 -2.59 0.99
CA PHE A 129 -6.57 -2.17 -0.31
C PHE A 129 -5.25 -1.44 -0.18
N HIS A 130 -4.23 -1.88 -0.90
CA HIS A 130 -2.96 -1.18 -1.02
C HIS A 130 -2.77 -0.78 -2.48
N SER A 131 -2.81 0.52 -2.79
CA SER A 131 -2.78 0.97 -4.18
C SER A 131 -1.40 0.79 -4.84
N GLY A 132 -0.33 0.65 -4.05
CA GLY A 132 1.01 0.95 -4.58
C GLY A 132 0.95 2.33 -5.26
N ASP A 133 1.43 2.39 -6.50
CA ASP A 133 1.46 3.63 -7.28
C ASP A 133 0.28 3.78 -8.25
N LEU A 134 -0.82 3.05 -8.01
CA LEU A 134 -2.09 3.35 -8.64
C LEU A 134 -2.64 4.69 -8.12
N HIS A 135 -2.43 5.76 -8.88
CA HIS A 135 -2.83 7.12 -8.55
C HIS A 135 -3.19 7.95 -9.79
N PHE A 136 -3.82 9.11 -9.58
CA PHE A 136 -3.94 10.13 -10.61
C PHE A 136 -2.70 11.03 -10.55
N TRP A 137 -1.68 10.69 -11.35
CA TRP A 137 -0.40 11.41 -11.42
C TRP A 137 -0.54 12.68 -12.28
N HIS A 138 -1.27 13.68 -11.78
CA HIS A 138 -1.52 14.95 -12.45
C HIS A 138 -0.45 15.98 -12.09
N TRP A 139 0.56 16.13 -12.95
CA TRP A 139 1.67 17.06 -12.77
C TRP A 139 1.28 18.47 -13.22
N GLU A 140 1.90 19.50 -12.61
CA GLU A 140 1.57 20.91 -12.91
C GLU A 140 1.90 21.32 -14.36
N ASP A 141 2.81 20.59 -15.02
CA ASP A 141 3.25 20.81 -16.40
C ASP A 141 2.63 19.83 -17.41
N ASP A 142 1.69 18.97 -17.00
CA ASP A 142 0.96 18.09 -17.91
C ASP A 142 0.16 18.90 -18.93
N THR A 143 0.19 18.45 -20.18
CA THR A 143 -0.75 18.91 -21.20
C THR A 143 -2.16 18.37 -20.91
N PRO A 144 -3.23 19.02 -21.41
CA PRO A 144 -4.59 18.50 -21.26
C PRO A 144 -4.77 17.06 -21.79
N GLU A 145 -3.99 16.68 -22.81
CA GLU A 145 -3.96 15.32 -23.34
C GLU A 145 -3.32 14.32 -22.37
N GLU A 146 -2.20 14.67 -21.74
CA GLU A 146 -1.52 13.84 -20.74
C GLU A 146 -2.40 13.65 -19.50
N GLU A 147 -2.97 14.75 -18.97
CA GLU A 147 -3.93 14.73 -17.87
C GLU A 147 -5.09 13.78 -18.18
N LYS A 148 -5.70 13.90 -19.38
CA LYS A 148 -6.82 13.07 -19.79
C LYS A 148 -6.44 11.59 -19.87
N VAL A 149 -5.28 11.27 -20.43
CA VAL A 149 -4.80 9.88 -20.54
C VAL A 149 -4.60 9.28 -19.14
N MET A 150 -3.99 10.03 -18.22
CA MET A 150 -3.77 9.60 -16.85
C MET A 150 -5.09 9.43 -16.08
N TYR A 151 -6.01 10.37 -16.23
CA TYR A 151 -7.35 10.31 -15.65
C TYR A 151 -8.12 9.08 -16.13
N ASP A 152 -8.18 8.85 -17.45
CA ASP A 152 -8.88 7.72 -18.04
C ASP A 152 -8.29 6.38 -17.55
N ALA A 153 -6.95 6.28 -17.51
CA ALA A 153 -6.27 5.08 -17.01
C ALA A 153 -6.59 4.81 -15.53
N TYR A 154 -6.57 5.84 -14.68
CA TYR A 154 -6.90 5.72 -13.26
C TYR A 154 -8.36 5.29 -13.06
N MET A 155 -9.29 5.95 -13.76
CA MET A 155 -10.73 5.66 -13.67
C MET A 155 -11.09 4.24 -14.10
N VAL A 156 -10.40 3.68 -15.11
CA VAL A 156 -10.57 2.27 -15.52
C VAL A 156 -10.30 1.34 -14.35
N GLN A 157 -9.20 1.55 -13.63
CA GLN A 157 -8.86 0.69 -12.47
C GLN A 157 -9.84 0.90 -11.31
N LEU A 158 -10.24 2.14 -11.01
CA LEU A 158 -11.24 2.40 -9.96
C LEU A 158 -12.58 1.72 -10.26
N GLU A 159 -13.06 1.76 -11.51
CA GLU A 159 -14.32 1.08 -11.87
C GLU A 159 -14.19 -0.45 -11.86
N LYS A 160 -13.00 -1.03 -12.06
CA LYS A 160 -12.76 -2.45 -11.78
C LYS A 160 -12.87 -2.75 -10.28
N ILE A 161 -12.18 -1.98 -9.44
CA ILE A 161 -12.14 -2.16 -7.97
C ILE A 161 -13.53 -2.00 -7.35
N LYS A 162 -14.33 -1.04 -7.84
CA LYS A 162 -15.69 -0.73 -7.38
C LYS A 162 -16.66 -1.91 -7.43
N LYS A 163 -16.35 -2.94 -8.24
CA LYS A 163 -17.15 -4.17 -8.35
C LYS A 163 -16.97 -5.11 -7.15
N LEU A 164 -15.96 -4.87 -6.31
CA LEU A 164 -15.70 -5.63 -5.10
C LEU A 164 -16.45 -5.06 -3.89
N ASP A 165 -16.45 -5.81 -2.79
CA ASP A 165 -17.00 -5.34 -1.53
C ASP A 165 -16.26 -4.11 -1.01
N ARG A 166 -16.99 -3.27 -0.27
CA ARG A 166 -16.49 -2.00 0.27
C ARG A 166 -15.17 -2.19 1.03
N ILE A 167 -14.19 -1.34 0.72
CA ILE A 167 -12.87 -1.33 1.34
C ILE A 167 -12.97 -0.84 2.78
N ASP A 168 -12.41 -1.62 3.73
CA ASP A 168 -12.30 -1.24 5.13
C ASP A 168 -11.12 -0.29 5.36
N ILE A 169 -9.95 -0.61 4.81
CA ILE A 169 -8.72 0.14 4.97
C ILE A 169 -8.07 0.29 3.59
N ALA A 170 -7.86 1.53 3.15
CA ALA A 170 -7.15 1.85 1.91
C ALA A 170 -5.85 2.59 2.22
N PHE A 171 -4.75 2.16 1.62
CA PHE A 171 -3.49 2.90 1.55
C PHE A 171 -3.41 3.56 0.17
N VAL A 172 -3.30 4.90 0.14
CA VAL A 172 -3.43 5.70 -1.11
C VAL A 172 -2.38 6.83 -1.11
N PRO A 173 -1.69 7.10 -2.23
CA PRO A 173 -0.70 8.17 -2.32
C PRO A 173 -1.29 9.54 -2.00
N VAL A 174 -0.48 10.34 -1.32
CA VAL A 174 -0.65 11.78 -1.08
C VAL A 174 0.72 12.39 -1.29
N ASP A 175 1.17 12.41 -2.55
CA ASP A 175 2.54 12.74 -2.94
C ASP A 175 2.73 14.28 -3.05
N PRO A 176 3.55 14.90 -2.18
CA PRO A 176 3.77 16.35 -2.20
C PRO A 176 4.42 16.88 -3.49
N ARG A 177 5.05 16.01 -4.30
CA ARG A 177 5.69 16.39 -5.57
C ARG A 177 4.66 16.84 -6.62
N LEU A 178 3.40 16.43 -6.48
CA LEU A 178 2.29 16.87 -7.34
C LEU A 178 1.83 18.31 -7.06
N GLY A 179 2.45 18.99 -6.08
CA GLY A 179 2.22 20.41 -5.83
C GLY A 179 0.76 20.69 -5.50
N VAL A 180 0.13 21.59 -6.25
CA VAL A 180 -1.28 21.96 -6.02
C VAL A 180 -2.27 20.80 -6.27
N ASN A 181 -1.88 19.78 -7.05
CA ASN A 181 -2.73 18.64 -7.42
C ASN A 181 -2.61 17.44 -6.46
N THR A 182 -1.82 17.55 -5.39
CA THR A 182 -1.49 16.44 -4.46
C THR A 182 -2.71 15.64 -3.96
N LEU A 183 -3.86 16.27 -3.78
CA LEU A 183 -5.04 15.61 -3.20
C LEU A 183 -6.02 15.06 -4.26
N GLU A 184 -5.86 15.39 -5.55
CA GLU A 184 -6.88 15.08 -6.55
C GLU A 184 -7.10 13.59 -6.73
N GLY A 185 -6.03 12.80 -6.78
CA GLY A 185 -6.12 11.34 -6.93
C GLY A 185 -6.82 10.68 -5.75
N VAL A 186 -6.47 11.03 -4.51
CA VAL A 186 -7.10 10.46 -3.31
C VAL A 186 -8.57 10.91 -3.17
N GLU A 187 -8.90 12.11 -3.62
CA GLU A 187 -10.29 12.57 -3.69
C GLU A 187 -11.12 11.78 -4.69
N LEU A 188 -10.59 11.53 -5.89
CA LEU A 188 -11.24 10.68 -6.90
C LEU A 188 -11.41 9.25 -6.37
N PHE A 189 -10.37 8.68 -5.78
CA PHE A 189 -10.42 7.37 -5.13
C PHE A 189 -11.58 7.28 -4.12
N TYR A 190 -11.66 8.24 -3.20
CA TYR A 190 -12.73 8.29 -2.21
C TYR A 190 -14.11 8.44 -2.86
N LYS A 191 -14.28 9.34 -3.83
CA LYS A 191 -15.57 9.59 -4.49
C LYS A 191 -16.12 8.33 -5.15
N ILE A 192 -15.26 7.53 -5.77
CA ILE A 192 -15.66 6.34 -6.54
C ILE A 192 -15.79 5.09 -5.66
N LEU A 193 -14.84 4.85 -4.75
CA LEU A 193 -14.73 3.60 -4.00
C LEU A 193 -15.26 3.66 -2.57
N LYS A 194 -15.42 4.86 -2.00
CA LYS A 194 -16.00 5.09 -0.67
C LYS A 194 -15.41 4.19 0.44
N PRO A 195 -14.06 4.10 0.58
CA PRO A 195 -13.45 3.31 1.65
C PRO A 195 -13.89 3.79 3.03
N ARG A 196 -13.89 2.91 4.04
CA ARG A 196 -14.19 3.30 5.43
C ARG A 196 -13.04 4.07 6.06
N ILE A 197 -11.79 3.69 5.76
CA ILE A 197 -10.58 4.34 6.25
C ILE A 197 -9.60 4.57 5.10
N ILE A 198 -9.03 5.77 5.03
CA ILE A 198 -7.90 6.09 4.14
C ILE A 198 -6.68 6.43 4.99
N ILE A 199 -5.58 5.76 4.69
CA ILE A 199 -4.26 5.99 5.27
C ILE A 199 -3.39 6.54 4.15
N PRO A 200 -2.88 7.78 4.26
CA PRO A 200 -2.07 8.38 3.21
C PRO A 200 -0.70 7.71 3.16
N MET A 201 -0.06 7.70 2.00
CA MET A 201 1.29 7.20 1.80
C MET A 201 2.05 7.96 0.72
N HIS A 202 3.25 7.49 0.35
CA HIS A 202 4.02 8.00 -0.80
C HIS A 202 4.51 9.47 -0.63
N PHE A 203 4.94 9.84 0.57
CA PHE A 203 5.44 11.19 0.87
C PHE A 203 6.83 11.23 1.50
N SER A 204 7.50 10.08 1.67
CA SER A 204 8.88 9.98 2.19
C SER A 204 9.06 10.73 3.52
N ASP A 205 9.85 11.81 3.52
CA ASP A 205 10.09 12.68 4.68
C ASP A 205 9.25 13.97 4.67
N ASP A 206 8.45 14.19 3.62
CA ASP A 206 7.67 15.41 3.42
C ASP A 206 6.22 15.25 3.90
N TYR A 207 6.00 15.48 5.18
CA TYR A 207 4.67 15.42 5.82
C TYR A 207 3.84 16.71 5.60
N SER A 208 4.29 17.65 4.76
CA SER A 208 3.68 18.99 4.64
C SER A 208 2.20 18.97 4.24
N GLN A 209 1.79 17.93 3.50
CA GLN A 209 0.42 17.79 2.99
C GLN A 209 -0.55 17.13 3.97
N MET A 210 -0.08 16.61 5.11
CA MET A 210 -0.95 15.91 6.07
C MET A 210 -2.06 16.81 6.60
N LYS A 211 -1.76 18.07 6.93
CA LYS A 211 -2.79 19.02 7.38
C LYS A 211 -3.84 19.31 6.30
N ASN A 212 -3.40 19.49 5.06
CA ASN A 212 -4.30 19.73 3.92
C ASN A 212 -5.17 18.51 3.65
N PHE A 213 -4.59 17.31 3.72
CA PHE A 213 -5.30 16.05 3.59
C PHE A 213 -6.40 15.90 4.66
N ILE A 214 -6.09 16.11 5.94
CA ILE A 214 -7.11 16.04 7.01
C ILE A 214 -8.20 17.09 6.81
N GLU A 215 -7.82 18.33 6.50
CA GLU A 215 -8.76 19.42 6.27
C GLU A 215 -9.68 19.14 5.07
N LYS A 216 -9.16 18.50 4.01
CA LYS A 216 -9.94 18.17 2.81
C LYS A 216 -11.09 17.20 3.09
N PHE A 217 -10.86 16.22 3.99
CA PHE A 217 -11.83 15.18 4.32
C PHE A 217 -12.63 15.46 5.60
N LYS A 218 -12.42 16.59 6.27
CA LYS A 218 -13.02 16.89 7.59
C LYS A 218 -14.55 16.82 7.63
N ASN A 219 -15.22 17.07 6.50
CA ASN A 219 -16.67 17.11 6.38
C ASN A 219 -17.26 15.81 5.81
N ASN A 220 -16.42 14.80 5.53
CA ASN A 220 -16.85 13.52 4.99
C ASN A 220 -17.10 12.53 6.13
N GLU A 221 -18.34 12.44 6.61
CA GLU A 221 -18.72 11.60 7.75
C GLU A 221 -18.63 10.08 7.45
N ASP A 222 -18.60 9.68 6.18
CA ASP A 222 -18.60 8.29 5.72
C ASP A 222 -17.21 7.67 5.58
N VAL A 223 -16.14 8.45 5.81
CA VAL A 223 -14.73 8.02 5.75
C VAL A 223 -13.92 8.60 6.91
N LYS A 224 -13.03 7.78 7.47
CA LYS A 224 -12.01 8.23 8.41
C LYS A 224 -10.68 8.37 7.68
N VAL A 225 -10.05 9.53 7.75
CA VAL A 225 -8.68 9.74 7.29
C VAL A 225 -7.70 9.68 8.46
N ILE A 226 -6.52 9.13 8.24
CA ILE A 226 -5.47 9.01 9.26
C ILE A 226 -4.37 10.03 9.01
N GLU A 227 -4.04 10.82 10.03
CA GLU A 227 -2.87 11.71 10.01
C GLU A 227 -1.64 10.91 10.44
N ILE A 228 -0.58 10.95 9.63
CA ILE A 228 0.71 10.34 9.98
C ILE A 228 1.68 11.47 10.31
N ARG A 229 2.44 11.34 11.41
CA ARG A 229 3.32 12.41 11.89
C ARG A 229 4.78 12.00 11.96
N ASP A 230 5.06 10.72 12.14
CA ASP A 230 6.42 10.20 12.09
C ASP A 230 6.42 8.77 11.52
N SER A 231 7.60 8.33 11.10
CA SER A 231 7.87 6.98 10.66
C SER A 231 8.03 6.01 11.84
N MET A 232 7.84 4.72 11.57
CA MET A 232 7.99 3.64 12.55
C MET A 232 7.07 3.83 13.77
N GLU A 233 5.78 4.01 13.52
CA GLU A 233 4.76 4.20 14.56
C GLU A 233 3.45 3.46 14.25
N LYS A 234 2.67 3.21 15.30
CA LYS A 234 1.31 2.70 15.16
C LYS A 234 0.39 3.87 14.78
N VAL A 235 -0.34 3.72 13.68
CA VAL A 235 -1.23 4.77 13.14
C VAL A 235 -2.72 4.41 13.24
N LEU A 236 -3.05 3.14 13.43
CA LEU A 236 -4.42 2.66 13.65
C LEU A 236 -4.41 1.44 14.58
N GLU A 237 -5.40 1.35 15.47
CA GLU A 237 -5.64 0.17 16.31
C GLU A 237 -6.38 -0.94 15.56
#